data_AF-A0A961MHD6-F1
#
_entry.id   AF-A0A961MHD6-F1
#
_cell.length_a   1.000
_cell.length_b   1.000
_cell.length_c   1.000
_cell.angle_alpha   90.00
_cell.angle_beta   90.00
_cell.angle_gamma   90.00
#
_symmetry.space_group_name_H-M   'P 1'
#
loop_
_entity.id
_entity.type
_entity.pdbx_description
1 polymer ?
#
loop_
_entity_poly.entity_id
_entity_poly.type
_entity_poly.pdbx_seq_one_letter_code
_entity_poly.pdbx_strand_id
1 'polypeptide(L)'
;MLRKSVSAGIAALFLASAAQAQDTPVKLIDVTTDLTAIENPAAATYWTNLEPDLETAIAARLAPERLVGPDADGSEIHVDIDEIELASTWDNVTDMAESRLVGQVNITSESDNSKFDSYSLDVAFKDAMVFLPEGTDISTLTMDSAQYYSAMIEAFADNVVSRLK
;
A
#
# COMPACT_ATOMS: atom_id res chain seq x y z
N MET A 1 24.38 -37.12 -63.84
CA MET A 1 24.80 -36.14 -62.81
C MET A 1 23.55 -35.61 -62.12
N LEU A 2 23.22 -36.11 -60.93
CA LEU A 2 22.09 -35.64 -60.13
C LEU A 2 22.51 -34.38 -59.35
N ARG A 3 21.80 -33.26 -59.52
CA ARG A 3 21.93 -32.09 -58.64
C ARG A 3 20.61 -31.84 -57.92
N LYS A 4 20.61 -32.16 -56.63
CA LYS A 4 19.59 -31.84 -55.63
C LYS A 4 19.55 -30.34 -55.38
N SER A 5 18.38 -29.79 -55.08
CA SER A 5 18.21 -28.69 -54.13
C SER A 5 16.73 -28.64 -53.71
N VAL A 6 16.48 -28.98 -52.44
CA VAL A 6 15.18 -28.84 -51.77
C VAL A 6 15.23 -27.50 -51.04
N SER A 7 14.33 -26.57 -51.38
CA SER A 7 14.19 -25.30 -50.67
C SER A 7 13.23 -25.48 -49.49
N ALA A 8 13.77 -25.45 -48.27
CA ALA A 8 12.98 -25.35 -47.05
C ALA A 8 12.62 -23.87 -46.81
N GLY A 9 11.33 -23.53 -46.90
CA GLY A 9 10.82 -22.22 -46.52
C GLY A 9 10.73 -22.13 -45.00
N ILE A 10 11.54 -21.25 -44.39
CA ILE A 10 11.48 -20.94 -42.96
C ILE A 10 10.27 -20.04 -42.72
N ALA A 11 9.30 -20.53 -41.95
CA ALA A 11 8.23 -19.69 -41.40
C ALA A 11 8.82 -18.86 -40.24
N ALA A 12 8.89 -17.54 -40.41
CA ALA A 12 9.21 -16.63 -39.32
C ALA A 12 7.99 -16.51 -38.38
N LEU A 13 8.07 -17.18 -37.23
CA LEU A 13 7.15 -16.94 -36.13
C LEU A 13 7.49 -15.56 -35.53
N PHE A 14 6.70 -14.54 -35.86
CA PHE A 14 6.69 -13.31 -35.10
C PHE A 14 6.12 -13.63 -33.71
N LEU A 15 7.01 -13.84 -32.74
CA LEU A 15 6.64 -13.78 -31.33
C LEU A 15 6.23 -12.33 -31.05
N ALA A 16 4.93 -12.06 -31.08
CA ALA A 16 4.38 -10.85 -30.50
C ALA A 16 4.72 -10.89 -29.01
N SER A 17 5.78 -10.20 -28.62
CA SER A 17 6.04 -9.88 -27.22
C SER A 17 4.85 -9.05 -26.75
N ALA A 18 3.93 -9.67 -26.02
CA ALA A 18 2.95 -8.95 -25.24
C ALA A 18 3.74 -8.00 -24.34
N ALA A 19 3.63 -6.69 -24.59
CA ALA A 19 4.07 -5.69 -23.65
C ALA A 19 3.24 -5.94 -22.38
N GLN A 20 3.84 -6.65 -21.42
CA GLN A 20 3.32 -6.69 -20.06
C GLN A 20 3.29 -5.22 -19.61
N ALA A 21 2.13 -4.75 -19.13
CA ALA A 21 2.07 -3.46 -18.46
C ALA A 21 3.14 -3.50 -17.36
N GLN A 22 4.19 -2.70 -17.49
CA GLN A 22 5.29 -2.68 -16.55
C GLN A 22 4.74 -2.07 -15.26
N ASP A 23 4.88 -2.78 -14.14
CA ASP A 23 4.43 -2.28 -12.85
C ASP A 23 5.05 -0.91 -12.56
N THR A 24 4.26 0.00 -12.00
CA THR A 24 4.69 1.39 -11.75
C THR A 24 5.92 1.42 -10.83
N PRO A 25 7.07 1.96 -11.27
CA PRO A 25 8.22 2.21 -10.41
C PRO A 25 7.92 3.34 -9.42
N VAL A 26 8.47 3.22 -8.21
CA VAL A 26 8.25 4.14 -7.09
C VAL A 26 9.61 4.62 -6.59
N LYS A 27 9.84 5.93 -6.61
CA LYS A 27 11.10 6.57 -6.16
C LYS A 27 11.02 7.14 -4.75
N LEU A 28 9.82 7.54 -4.31
CA LEU A 28 9.58 8.17 -3.03
C LEU A 28 8.23 7.73 -2.47
N ILE A 29 8.21 7.46 -1.17
CA ILE A 29 7.02 7.31 -0.34
C ILE A 29 7.22 8.28 0.81
N ASP A 30 6.27 9.19 0.99
CA ASP A 30 6.30 10.22 2.03
C ASP A 30 4.94 10.20 2.71
N VAL A 31 4.93 9.97 4.02
CA VAL A 31 3.72 9.93 4.83
C VAL A 31 3.75 11.07 5.83
N THR A 32 2.70 11.89 5.83
CA THR A 32 2.48 12.94 6.82
C THR A 32 1.24 12.62 7.64
N THR A 33 1.27 12.99 8.91
CA THR A 33 0.16 12.80 9.85
C THR A 33 -0.05 14.05 10.69
N ASP A 34 -1.31 14.46 10.87
CA ASP A 34 -1.66 15.42 11.91
C ASP A 34 -2.16 14.69 13.15
N LEU A 35 -1.22 14.25 14.00
CA LEU A 35 -1.53 13.51 15.23
C LEU A 35 -2.02 14.42 16.38
N THR A 36 -2.30 15.70 16.13
CA THR A 36 -2.73 16.64 17.19
C THR A 36 -4.05 16.24 17.87
N ALA A 37 -4.80 15.29 17.31
CA ALA A 37 -6.07 14.79 17.84
C ALA A 37 -5.97 13.56 18.78
N ILE A 38 -4.81 12.93 18.98
CA ILE A 38 -4.72 11.71 19.82
C ILE A 38 -4.59 12.08 21.31
N GLU A 39 -5.72 12.07 22.02
CA GLU A 39 -5.76 12.38 23.45
C GLU A 39 -5.42 11.19 24.38
N ASN A 40 -5.54 9.94 23.89
CA ASN A 40 -5.31 8.74 24.70
C ASN A 40 -3.81 8.35 24.74
N PRO A 41 -3.14 8.34 25.92
CA PRO A 41 -1.73 8.00 26.04
C PRO A 41 -1.35 6.58 25.60
N ALA A 42 -2.24 5.60 25.78
CA ALA A 42 -2.00 4.22 25.35
C ALA A 42 -1.99 4.12 23.81
N ALA A 43 -2.90 4.83 23.16
CA ALA A 43 -2.92 4.96 21.72
C ALA A 43 -1.71 5.75 21.21
N ALA A 44 -1.37 6.86 21.86
CA ALA A 44 -0.20 7.66 21.50
C ALA A 44 1.09 6.84 21.44
N THR A 45 1.23 5.78 22.25
CA THR A 45 2.40 4.88 22.22
C THR A 45 2.66 4.27 20.84
N TYR A 46 1.61 3.94 20.09
CA TYR A 46 1.72 3.31 18.78
C TYR A 46 1.61 4.35 17.67
N TRP A 47 0.59 5.20 17.75
CA TRP A 47 0.22 6.11 16.69
C TRP A 47 1.22 7.25 16.47
N THR A 48 2.13 7.55 17.42
CA THR A 48 3.24 8.49 17.19
C THR A 48 4.26 8.00 16.16
N ASN A 49 4.27 6.70 15.84
CA ASN A 49 5.15 6.13 14.82
C ASN A 49 4.42 5.86 13.50
N LEU A 50 3.20 6.39 13.34
CA LEU A 50 2.36 6.08 12.19
C LEU A 50 3.05 6.40 10.85
N GLU A 51 3.70 7.56 10.73
CA GLU A 51 4.41 7.97 9.50
C GLU A 51 5.46 6.93 9.06
N PRO A 52 6.54 6.69 9.83
CA PRO A 52 7.59 5.76 9.40
C PRO A 52 7.10 4.31 9.27
N ASP A 53 6.12 3.90 10.07
CA ASP A 53 5.57 2.54 9.98
C ASP A 53 4.74 2.35 8.71
N LEU A 54 3.96 3.36 8.31
CA LEU A 54 3.16 3.30 7.09
C LEU A 54 4.02 3.38 5.83
N GLU A 55 5.06 4.23 5.82
CA GLU A 55 6.08 4.25 4.76
C GLU A 55 6.71 2.88 4.58
N THR A 56 7.13 2.27 5.70
CA THR A 56 7.75 0.94 5.71
C THR A 56 6.77 -0.12 5.20
N ALA A 57 5.51 -0.09 5.62
CA ALA A 57 4.49 -1.05 5.22
C ALA A 57 4.13 -0.95 3.72
N ILE A 58 4.07 0.26 3.17
CA ILE A 58 3.87 0.49 1.72
C ILE A 58 5.09 -0.04 0.95
N ALA A 59 6.30 0.32 1.37
CA ALA A 59 7.53 -0.13 0.73
C ALA A 59 7.67 -1.67 0.74
N ALA A 60 7.36 -2.32 1.88
CA ALA A 60 7.45 -3.77 2.03
C ALA A 60 6.51 -4.56 1.11
N ARG A 61 5.42 -3.94 0.64
CA ARG A 61 4.46 -4.53 -0.30
C ARG A 61 4.85 -4.35 -1.76
N LEU A 62 5.77 -3.44 -2.05
CA LEU A 62 6.29 -3.27 -3.39
C LEU A 62 7.30 -4.38 -3.68
N ALA A 63 7.22 -4.95 -4.89
CA ALA A 63 8.26 -5.85 -5.36
C ALA A 63 9.60 -5.08 -5.38
N PRO A 64 10.74 -5.69 -4.97
CA PRO A 64 12.01 -4.98 -4.82
C PRO A 64 12.46 -4.21 -6.07
N GLU A 65 12.12 -4.72 -7.26
CA GLU A 65 12.40 -4.11 -8.56
C GLU A 65 11.60 -2.83 -8.84
N ARG A 66 10.50 -2.59 -8.12
CA ARG A 66 9.68 -1.39 -8.24
C ARG A 66 10.20 -0.23 -7.41
N LEU A 67 10.95 -0.51 -6.34
CA LEU A 67 11.60 0.52 -5.54
C LEU A 67 12.87 0.98 -6.26
N VAL A 68 12.79 2.16 -6.86
CA VAL A 68 13.91 2.76 -7.57
C VAL A 68 14.59 3.82 -6.72
N GLY A 69 15.88 4.04 -6.93
CA GLY A 69 16.62 5.06 -6.19
C GLY A 69 16.12 6.49 -6.48
N PRO A 70 16.47 7.47 -5.64
CA PRO A 70 15.99 8.85 -5.77
C PRO A 70 16.42 9.54 -7.06
N ASP A 71 17.51 9.06 -7.69
CA ASP A 71 18.04 9.58 -8.95
C ASP A 71 17.41 8.92 -10.20
N ALA A 72 16.53 7.92 -10.01
CA ALA A 72 15.87 7.20 -11.07
C ALA A 72 14.47 7.78 -11.35
N ASP A 73 13.97 7.48 -12.55
CA ASP A 73 12.60 7.83 -12.91
C ASP A 73 11.59 6.91 -12.21
N GLY A 74 10.62 7.50 -11.53
CA GLY A 74 9.64 6.79 -10.73
C GLY A 74 8.54 7.71 -10.20
N SER A 75 7.44 7.10 -9.79
CA SER A 75 6.34 7.80 -9.15
C SER A 75 6.67 8.12 -7.68
N GLU A 76 6.12 9.22 -7.21
CA GLU A 76 6.09 9.60 -5.80
C GLU A 76 4.71 9.26 -5.24
N ILE A 77 4.68 8.77 -4.01
CA ILE A 77 3.47 8.51 -3.25
C ILE A 77 3.50 9.41 -2.03
N HIS A 78 2.62 10.41 -2.00
CA HIS A 78 2.38 11.24 -0.82
C HIS A 78 1.09 10.78 -0.16
N VAL A 79 1.17 10.43 1.11
CA VAL A 79 0.00 10.07 1.93
C VAL A 79 -0.12 11.10 3.04
N ASP A 80 -1.23 11.82 3.07
CA ASP A 80 -1.56 12.72 4.18
C ASP A 80 -2.67 12.07 5.01
N ILE A 81 -2.38 11.72 6.26
CA ILE A 81 -3.37 11.13 7.16
C ILE A 81 -4.16 12.26 7.82
N ASP A 82 -5.41 12.38 7.39
CA ASP A 82 -6.35 13.40 7.81
C ASP A 82 -6.97 13.08 9.17
N GLU A 83 -7.30 11.81 9.41
CA GLU A 83 -8.07 11.41 10.57
C GLU A 83 -7.82 9.97 11.02
N ILE A 84 -7.76 9.80 12.33
CA ILE A 84 -7.78 8.50 12.99
C ILE A 84 -9.05 8.47 13.85
N GLU A 85 -10.12 7.93 13.29
CA GLU A 85 -11.36 7.72 14.05
C GLU A 85 -11.17 6.49 14.93
N LEU A 86 -10.85 6.71 16.20
CA LEU A 86 -10.84 5.66 17.21
C LEU A 86 -12.20 5.65 17.89
N ALA A 87 -12.87 4.50 17.92
CA ALA A 87 -14.18 4.39 18.52
C ALA A 87 -14.20 4.95 19.95
N SER A 88 -15.31 5.58 20.33
CA SER A 88 -15.46 6.30 21.60
C SER A 88 -15.25 5.45 22.86
N THR A 89 -15.32 4.12 22.71
CA THR A 89 -15.25 3.14 23.79
C THR A 89 -14.18 2.10 23.44
N TRP A 90 -13.06 2.19 24.15
CA TRP A 90 -11.87 1.34 23.99
C TRP A 90 -12.07 -0.12 24.40
N ASP A 91 -13.22 -0.43 25.00
CA ASP A 91 -13.46 -1.68 25.71
C ASP A 91 -14.31 -2.71 24.94
N ASN A 92 -14.91 -2.38 23.78
CA ASN A 92 -15.82 -3.30 23.08
C ASN A 92 -15.51 -3.47 21.58
N VAL A 93 -15.38 -4.72 21.15
CA VAL A 93 -15.13 -5.16 19.77
C VAL A 93 -16.17 -4.64 18.76
N THR A 94 -17.43 -4.51 19.19
CA THR A 94 -18.51 -3.98 18.33
C THR A 94 -18.28 -2.53 17.96
N ASP A 95 -17.68 -1.74 18.86
CA ASP A 95 -17.38 -0.33 18.62
C ASP A 95 -16.08 -0.19 17.81
N MET A 96 -15.09 -1.08 18.02
CA MET A 96 -13.85 -1.11 17.22
C MET A 96 -14.08 -1.31 15.72
N ALA A 97 -15.18 -1.94 15.32
CA ALA A 97 -15.52 -2.11 13.91
C ALA A 97 -15.83 -0.79 13.19
N GLU A 98 -16.19 0.25 13.95
CA GLU A 98 -16.44 1.60 13.45
C GLU A 98 -15.17 2.45 13.36
N SER A 99 -14.04 1.97 13.90
CA SER A 99 -12.77 2.69 13.83
C SER A 99 -12.21 2.72 12.41
N ARG A 100 -11.64 3.86 12.03
CA ARG A 100 -11.14 4.14 10.68
C ARG A 100 -9.79 4.84 10.69
N LEU A 101 -9.02 4.56 9.65
CA LEU A 101 -7.85 5.33 9.28
C LEU A 101 -8.15 6.00 7.93
N VAL A 102 -8.21 7.32 7.93
CA VAL A 102 -8.58 8.11 6.75
C VAL A 102 -7.41 9.00 6.35
N GLY A 103 -7.11 9.02 5.06
CA GLY A 103 -6.12 9.93 4.51
C GLY A 103 -6.27 10.18 3.02
N GLN A 104 -5.61 11.22 2.54
CA GLN A 104 -5.50 11.59 1.15
C GLN A 104 -4.23 10.99 0.54
N VAL A 105 -4.37 10.18 -0.50
CA VAL A 105 -3.25 9.60 -1.25
C VAL A 105 -3.09 10.37 -2.56
N ASN A 106 -1.87 10.77 -2.86
CA ASN A 106 -1.49 11.40 -4.13
C ASN A 106 -0.33 10.62 -4.74
N ILE A 107 -0.48 10.21 -6.00
CA ILE A 107 0.53 9.51 -6.77
C ILE A 107 0.89 10.37 -7.96
N THR A 108 2.17 10.69 -8.14
CA THR A 108 2.63 11.57 -9.21
C THR A 108 3.94 11.08 -9.82
N SER A 109 4.01 10.99 -11.15
CA SER A 109 5.27 10.83 -11.90
C SER A 109 5.73 12.20 -12.42
N GLU A 110 6.67 12.85 -11.73
CA GLU A 110 7.12 14.21 -12.10
C GLU A 110 7.79 14.30 -13.47
N SER A 111 8.40 13.22 -13.94
CA SER A 111 9.19 13.17 -15.17
C SER A 111 8.34 13.21 -16.45
N ASP A 112 7.18 12.55 -16.43
CA ASP A 112 6.39 12.30 -17.64
C ASP A 112 4.86 12.38 -17.45
N ASN A 113 4.38 12.59 -16.22
CA ASN A 113 2.97 12.55 -15.83
C ASN A 113 2.24 11.25 -16.27
N SER A 114 2.97 10.16 -16.47
CA SER A 114 2.40 8.87 -16.89
C SER A 114 1.50 8.26 -15.82
N LYS A 115 1.74 8.60 -14.54
CA LYS A 115 0.84 8.30 -13.42
C LYS A 115 0.52 9.57 -12.66
N PHE A 116 -0.78 9.84 -12.57
CA PHE A 116 -1.36 10.85 -11.71
C PHE A 116 -2.65 10.28 -11.14
N ASP A 117 -2.68 10.05 -9.83
CA ASP A 117 -3.88 9.62 -9.12
C ASP A 117 -3.98 10.38 -7.80
N SER A 118 -5.19 10.72 -7.41
CA SER A 118 -5.46 11.43 -6.15
C SER A 118 -6.81 10.98 -5.64
N TYR A 119 -6.81 10.37 -4.46
CA TYR A 119 -8.01 9.81 -3.85
C TYR A 119 -7.95 9.81 -2.32
N SER A 120 -9.10 10.03 -1.70
CA SER A 120 -9.27 9.75 -0.28
C SER A 120 -9.39 8.24 -0.07
N LEU A 121 -8.67 7.74 0.92
CA LEU A 121 -8.66 6.36 1.36
C LEU A 121 -9.20 6.29 2.78
N ASP A 122 -10.32 5.60 2.95
CA ASP A 122 -10.95 5.29 4.23
C ASP A 122 -10.84 3.78 4.46
N VAL A 123 -10.04 3.40 5.45
CA VAL A 123 -9.85 2.01 5.86
C VAL A 123 -10.53 1.79 7.20
N ALA A 124 -11.61 1.02 7.19
CA ALA A 124 -12.29 0.59 8.41
C ALA A 124 -11.62 -0.67 8.99
N PHE A 125 -11.64 -0.82 10.32
CA PHE A 125 -11.02 -1.97 10.99
C PHE A 125 -11.58 -3.32 10.52
N LYS A 126 -12.86 -3.39 10.16
CA LYS A 126 -13.48 -4.60 9.58
C LYS A 126 -12.71 -5.12 8.36
N ASP A 127 -12.16 -4.23 7.54
CA ASP A 127 -11.43 -4.55 6.32
C ASP A 127 -9.96 -4.90 6.65
N ALA A 128 -9.46 -4.41 7.79
CA ALA A 128 -8.14 -4.72 8.32
C ALA A 128 -8.06 -6.08 9.03
N MET A 129 -9.18 -6.69 9.42
CA MET A 129 -9.20 -7.96 10.16
C MET A 129 -8.46 -9.10 9.46
N VAL A 130 -8.38 -9.08 8.12
CA VAL A 130 -7.64 -10.08 7.33
C VAL A 130 -6.12 -10.03 7.56
N PHE A 131 -5.61 -8.91 8.05
CA PHE A 131 -4.19 -8.69 8.37
C PHE A 131 -3.85 -8.98 9.84
N LEU A 132 -4.80 -9.43 10.65
CA LEU A 132 -4.51 -9.84 12.01
C LEU A 132 -3.60 -11.09 12.02
N PRO A 133 -2.64 -11.18 12.95
CA PRO A 133 -1.82 -12.37 13.11
C PRO A 133 -2.67 -13.62 13.33
N GLU A 134 -2.22 -14.76 12.79
CA GLU A 134 -2.89 -16.04 13.00
C GLU A 134 -3.04 -16.35 14.50
N GLY A 135 -4.23 -16.80 14.90
CA GLY A 135 -4.54 -17.12 16.28
C GLY A 135 -4.89 -15.91 17.17
N THR A 136 -5.01 -14.71 16.61
CA THR A 136 -5.50 -13.54 17.37
C THR A 136 -6.94 -13.77 17.85
N ASP A 137 -7.17 -13.64 19.15
CA ASP A 137 -8.51 -13.65 19.73
C ASP A 137 -9.14 -12.25 19.64
N ILE A 138 -10.00 -12.09 18.64
CA ILE A 138 -10.70 -10.82 18.36
C ILE A 138 -11.51 -10.36 19.58
N SER A 139 -12.01 -11.28 20.42
CA SER A 139 -12.81 -10.93 21.61
C SER A 139 -12.03 -10.19 22.69
N THR A 140 -10.69 -10.30 22.66
CA THR A 140 -9.77 -9.64 23.59
C THR A 140 -8.99 -8.48 22.97
N LEU A 141 -9.23 -8.21 21.69
CA LEU A 141 -8.53 -7.17 20.96
C LEU A 141 -9.00 -5.79 21.43
N THR A 142 -8.05 -4.88 21.59
CA THR A 142 -8.28 -3.49 21.98
C THR A 142 -7.59 -2.54 21.00
N MET A 143 -8.05 -1.29 20.91
CA MET A 143 -7.49 -0.30 19.97
C MET A 143 -6.09 0.21 20.34
N ASP A 144 -5.66 -0.04 21.57
CA ASP A 144 -4.30 0.20 22.06
C ASP A 144 -3.42 -1.07 21.96
N SER A 145 -3.87 -2.11 21.26
CA SER A 145 -3.06 -3.31 21.04
C SER A 145 -2.18 -3.18 19.80
N ALA A 146 -0.99 -3.77 19.86
CA ALA A 146 -0.07 -3.82 18.72
C ALA A 146 -0.67 -4.58 17.52
N GLN A 147 -1.51 -5.59 17.77
CA GLN A 147 -2.17 -6.37 16.73
C GLN A 147 -3.19 -5.53 15.95
N TYR A 148 -3.97 -4.70 16.65
CA TYR A 148 -4.92 -3.77 16.03
C TYR A 148 -4.18 -2.74 15.17
N TYR A 149 -3.17 -2.08 15.75
CA TYR A 149 -2.36 -1.08 15.05
C TYR A 149 -1.72 -1.64 13.78
N SER A 150 -1.05 -2.80 13.90
CA SER A 150 -0.40 -3.46 12.77
C SER A 150 -1.42 -3.81 11.68
N ALA A 151 -2.57 -4.36 12.01
CA ALA A 151 -3.59 -4.70 11.02
C ALA A 151 -4.08 -3.47 10.23
N MET A 152 -4.29 -2.33 10.90
CA MET A 152 -4.71 -1.08 10.24
C MET A 152 -3.66 -0.56 9.26
N ILE A 153 -2.39 -0.56 9.67
CA ILE A 153 -1.26 -0.14 8.80
C ILE A 153 -1.15 -1.05 7.58
N GLU A 154 -1.21 -2.36 7.80
CA GLU A 154 -1.09 -3.36 6.75
C GLU A 154 -2.25 -3.24 5.74
N ALA A 155 -3.47 -2.95 6.21
CA ALA A 155 -4.63 -2.74 5.36
C ALA A 155 -4.55 -1.45 4.54
N PHE A 156 -4.09 -0.36 5.14
CA PHE A 156 -3.90 0.91 4.44
C PHE A 156 -2.83 0.79 3.37
N ALA A 157 -1.69 0.21 3.71
CA ALA A 157 -0.58 0.00 2.79
C ALA A 157 -0.99 -0.91 1.60
N ASP A 158 -1.79 -1.95 1.85
CA ASP A 158 -2.32 -2.83 0.79
C ASP A 158 -3.21 -2.06 -0.19
N ASN A 159 -4.11 -1.22 0.32
CA ASN A 159 -4.98 -0.40 -0.51
C ASN A 159 -4.19 0.58 -1.38
N VAL A 160 -3.16 1.24 -0.83
CA VAL A 160 -2.26 2.11 -1.58
C VAL A 160 -1.58 1.34 -2.72
N VAL A 161 -0.94 0.21 -2.42
CA VAL A 161 -0.20 -0.55 -3.43
C VAL A 161 -1.11 -1.16 -4.49
N SER A 162 -2.34 -1.54 -4.12
CA SER A 162 -3.33 -2.10 -5.04
C SER A 162 -3.71 -1.15 -6.19
N ARG A 163 -3.56 0.16 -5.98
CA ARG A 163 -3.89 1.24 -6.92
C ARG A 163 -2.74 1.60 -7.86
N LEU A 164 -1.51 1.14 -7.57
CA LEU A 164 -0.31 1.44 -8.37
C LEU A 164 -0.15 0.59 -9.65
N LYS A 165 -1.21 -0.08 -10.12
CA LYS A 165 -1.16 -0.96 -11.29
C LYS A 165 -1.15 -0.19 -12.62
#